data_AF-L5L491-F1
#
_entry.id   AF-L5L491-F1
#
_cell.length_a   1.000
_cell.length_b   1.000
_cell.length_c   1.000
_cell.angle_alpha   90.00
_cell.angle_beta   90.00
_cell.angle_gamma   90.00
#
_symmetry.space_group_name_H-M   'P 1'
#
loop_
_entity.id
_entity.type
_entity.pdbx_description
1 polymer ?
#
loop_
_entity_poly.entity_id
_entity_poly.type
_entity_poly.pdbx_seq_one_letter_code
_entity_poly.pdbx_strand_id
1 'polypeptide(L)'
;MTIMEISLLTGFYPNQDDLKQLTSEVEMYAFQYETKTSSSDSTVVLYLEKLSHKEDTVLGFRVHKMLQAEFLQAAQVTIYDYYEPCEQGPLRVEGHTPPLAARRCSSFYNLPAERSDLRKICHKDVCRCAEELCPTPKKGSNQLKQEELQAVACESGMDFVYKARLETVEASASSPYIYYHMQLQVVIKSGTDSVTPLTMKKFVSHATCHNSLDLQEQETYLIMGQISDLWKVQSEYTYVLGKETFLMHWPADGDMGKKELRGQLEGFSEYLSTHGCKS
;
A
#
# COMPACT_ATOMS: atom_id res chain seq x y z
N MET A 1 3.31 36.93 3.79
CA MET A 1 2.82 36.70 2.41
C MET A 1 2.65 35.20 2.31
N THR A 2 1.48 34.72 1.93
CA THR A 2 1.21 33.28 1.93
C THR A 2 1.37 32.70 0.55
N ILE A 3 2.04 31.54 0.47
CA ILE A 3 2.19 30.78 -0.76
C ILE A 3 1.38 29.51 -0.61
N MET A 4 0.56 29.24 -1.63
CA MET A 4 -0.19 28.00 -1.77
C MET A 4 0.34 27.26 -2.99
N GLU A 5 0.98 26.11 -2.77
CA GLU A 5 1.50 25.23 -3.79
C GLU A 5 0.57 24.03 -3.95
N ILE A 6 0.04 23.85 -5.14
CA ILE A 6 -0.98 22.85 -5.48
C ILE A 6 -0.39 21.95 -6.57
N SER A 7 0.05 20.75 -6.18
CA SER A 7 0.35 19.71 -7.15
C SER A 7 -0.96 19.20 -7.74
N LEU A 8 -1.02 18.97 -9.04
CA LEU A 8 -2.16 18.35 -9.72
C LEU A 8 -1.94 16.84 -9.84
N LEU A 9 -3.06 16.10 -9.95
CA LEU A 9 -3.04 14.68 -10.25
C LEU A 9 -2.29 14.41 -11.57
N THR A 10 -1.60 13.28 -11.67
CA THR A 10 -0.85 12.91 -12.88
C THR A 10 -1.74 12.96 -14.13
N GLY A 11 -1.30 13.71 -15.14
CA GLY A 11 -2.05 13.90 -16.39
C GLY A 11 -3.18 14.93 -16.35
N PHE A 12 -3.35 15.67 -15.24
CA PHE A 12 -4.27 16.79 -15.11
C PHE A 12 -3.56 18.14 -15.25
N TYR A 13 -4.26 19.11 -15.84
CA TYR A 13 -3.76 20.45 -16.13
C TYR A 13 -4.78 21.51 -15.72
N PRO A 14 -4.35 22.69 -15.23
CA PRO A 14 -5.29 23.70 -14.75
C PRO A 14 -5.96 24.43 -15.91
N ASN A 15 -7.20 24.86 -15.70
CA ASN A 15 -7.86 25.80 -16.60
C ASN A 15 -7.23 27.19 -16.43
N GLN A 16 -6.61 27.67 -17.51
CA GLN A 16 -5.90 28.95 -17.50
C GLN A 16 -6.82 30.17 -17.33
N ASP A 17 -8.07 30.08 -17.79
CA ASP A 17 -9.01 31.20 -17.68
C ASP A 17 -9.48 31.37 -16.23
N ASP A 18 -9.72 30.26 -15.53
CA ASP A 18 -10.07 30.27 -14.10
C ASP A 18 -8.91 30.82 -13.25
N LEU A 19 -7.65 30.44 -13.55
CA LEU A 19 -6.48 30.98 -12.84
C LEU A 19 -6.33 32.49 -13.04
N LYS A 20 -6.56 33.00 -14.26
CA LYS A 20 -6.55 34.45 -14.53
C LYS A 20 -7.64 35.18 -13.77
N GLN A 21 -8.81 34.56 -13.62
CA GLN A 21 -9.93 35.12 -12.87
C GLN A 21 -9.58 35.26 -11.37
N LEU A 22 -8.93 34.24 -10.78
CA LEU A 22 -8.47 34.27 -9.39
C LEU A 22 -7.44 35.38 -9.10
N THR A 23 -6.70 35.81 -10.13
CA THR A 23 -5.75 36.94 -10.05
C THR A 23 -6.27 38.25 -10.62
N SER A 24 -7.56 38.33 -10.94
CA SER A 24 -8.17 39.56 -11.44
C SER A 24 -8.31 40.59 -10.32
N GLU A 25 -8.37 41.87 -10.68
CA GLU A 25 -8.65 42.97 -9.74
C GLU A 25 -10.03 42.89 -9.09
N VAL A 26 -10.92 42.01 -9.59
CA VAL A 26 -12.29 41.83 -9.11
C VAL A 26 -12.36 40.80 -7.98
N GLU A 27 -11.69 39.65 -8.13
CA GLU A 27 -11.67 38.60 -7.10
C GLU A 27 -10.51 38.77 -6.12
N MET A 28 -9.34 39.15 -6.64
CA MET A 28 -8.14 39.53 -5.88
C MET A 28 -7.71 38.52 -4.80
N TYR A 29 -8.05 37.23 -4.98
CA TYR A 29 -7.68 36.17 -4.05
C TYR A 29 -6.17 35.92 -4.04
N ALA A 30 -5.55 35.93 -5.21
CA ALA A 30 -4.09 35.88 -5.37
C ALA A 30 -3.63 37.07 -6.22
N PHE A 31 -2.47 37.64 -5.93
CA PHE A 31 -1.94 38.73 -6.76
C PHE A 31 -1.13 38.21 -7.94
N GLN A 32 -0.65 36.97 -7.85
CA GLN A 32 0.12 36.31 -8.91
C GLN A 32 -0.09 34.80 -8.85
N TYR A 33 0.02 34.14 -10.00
CA TYR A 33 0.09 32.70 -10.12
C TYR A 33 1.26 32.26 -11.00
N GLU A 34 1.77 31.05 -10.76
CA GLU A 34 2.72 30.35 -11.63
C GLU A 34 2.23 28.94 -11.90
N THR A 35 2.50 28.44 -13.11
CA THR A 35 2.26 27.04 -13.47
C THR A 35 3.58 26.38 -13.86
N LYS A 36 3.95 25.32 -13.15
CA LYS A 36 5.11 24.49 -13.46
C LYS A 36 4.63 23.17 -14.04
N THR A 37 4.79 22.98 -15.33
CA THR A 37 4.41 21.75 -16.04
C THR A 37 5.64 21.03 -16.54
N SER A 38 5.76 19.76 -16.15
CA SER A 38 6.69 18.78 -16.71
C SER A 38 5.94 17.76 -17.58
N SER A 39 6.62 16.71 -18.04
CA SER A 39 6.04 15.66 -18.88
C SER A 39 4.87 14.90 -18.24
N SER A 40 4.82 14.81 -16.91
CA SER A 40 3.78 14.06 -16.17
C SER A 40 3.15 14.86 -15.04
N ASP A 41 3.88 15.83 -14.48
CA ASP A 41 3.50 16.52 -13.25
C ASP A 41 3.23 17.99 -13.55
N SER A 42 2.13 18.50 -13.01
CA SER A 42 1.71 19.89 -13.15
C SER A 42 1.48 20.47 -11.76
N THR A 43 2.03 21.66 -11.49
CA THR A 43 1.89 22.35 -10.21
C THR A 43 1.45 23.77 -10.45
N VAL A 44 0.48 24.23 -9.65
CA VAL A 44 0.04 25.63 -9.59
C VAL A 44 0.55 26.25 -8.30
N VAL A 45 1.21 27.39 -8.39
CA VAL A 45 1.62 28.18 -7.23
C VAL A 45 0.81 29.46 -7.22
N LEU A 46 0.07 29.71 -6.13
CA LEU A 46 -0.68 30.93 -5.91
C LEU A 46 0.01 31.76 -4.84
N TYR A 47 0.21 33.05 -5.14
CA TYR A 47 0.78 34.01 -4.21
C TYR A 47 -0.35 34.88 -3.63
N LEU A 48 -0.62 34.70 -2.34
CA LEU A 48 -1.66 35.41 -1.62
C LEU A 48 -1.02 36.48 -0.72
N GLU A 49 -1.52 37.70 -0.80
CA GLU A 49 -0.97 38.81 -0.01
C GLU A 49 -1.28 38.64 1.48
N LYS A 50 -2.54 38.28 1.80
CA LYS A 50 -3.01 38.12 3.17
C LYS A 50 -4.13 37.08 3.24
N LEU A 51 -4.15 36.32 4.33
CA LEU A 51 -5.26 35.43 4.70
C LEU A 51 -5.95 35.93 5.97
N SER A 52 -7.27 35.76 6.01
CA SER A 52 -8.05 36.04 7.22
C SER A 52 -7.79 34.97 8.28
N HIS A 53 -7.69 35.39 9.54
CA HIS A 53 -7.67 34.48 10.70
C HIS A 53 -9.07 34.33 11.33
N LYS A 54 -10.09 34.96 10.74
CA LYS A 54 -11.47 34.98 11.25
C LYS A 54 -12.45 34.23 10.37
N GLU A 55 -12.19 34.18 9.07
CA GLU A 55 -13.08 33.62 8.06
C GLU A 55 -12.29 32.74 7.12
N ASP A 56 -12.90 31.63 6.71
CA ASP A 56 -12.29 30.69 5.77
C ASP A 56 -12.26 31.31 4.37
N THR A 57 -11.08 31.33 3.76
CA THR A 57 -10.91 31.74 2.36
C THR A 57 -11.04 30.51 1.47
N VAL A 58 -12.03 30.48 0.59
CA VAL A 58 -12.28 29.36 -0.33
C VAL A 58 -12.03 29.82 -1.76
N LEU A 59 -11.15 29.10 -2.46
CA LEU A 59 -10.84 29.31 -3.87
C LEU A 59 -10.95 27.99 -4.64
N GLY A 60 -11.20 28.09 -5.94
CA GLY A 60 -11.32 26.91 -6.79
C GLY A 60 -11.11 27.27 -8.26
N PHE A 61 -10.54 26.33 -9.01
CA PHE A 61 -10.37 26.41 -10.45
C PHE A 61 -10.58 25.02 -11.04
N ARG A 62 -11.01 24.95 -12.31
CA ARG A 62 -11.19 23.67 -12.98
C ARG A 62 -9.86 23.07 -13.41
N VAL A 63 -9.81 21.75 -13.44
CA VAL A 63 -8.69 20.98 -14.00
C VAL A 63 -9.19 20.06 -15.11
N HIS A 64 -8.37 19.85 -16.12
CA HIS A 64 -8.67 19.04 -17.30
C HIS A 64 -7.72 17.85 -17.38
N LYS A 65 -8.28 16.66 -17.60
CA LYS A 65 -7.50 15.43 -17.84
C LYS A 65 -7.05 15.38 -19.29
N MET A 66 -5.74 15.45 -19.53
CA MET A 66 -5.15 15.40 -20.89
C MET A 66 -4.49 14.05 -21.17
N LEU A 67 -4.04 13.34 -20.14
CA LEU A 67 -3.42 12.03 -20.24
C LEU A 67 -4.17 11.01 -19.39
N GLN A 68 -4.35 9.81 -19.93
CA GLN A 68 -4.96 8.70 -19.20
C GLN A 68 -3.86 7.86 -18.55
N ALA A 69 -3.64 8.07 -17.25
CA ALA A 69 -2.86 7.18 -16.41
C ALA A 69 -3.77 6.09 -15.81
N GLU A 70 -3.25 4.86 -15.68
CA GLU A 70 -3.95 3.74 -15.04
C GLU A 70 -3.95 3.85 -13.51
N PHE A 71 -2.96 4.52 -12.93
CA PHE A 71 -2.82 4.71 -11.49
C PHE A 71 -2.72 6.20 -11.17
N LEU A 72 -3.75 6.75 -10.53
CA LEU A 72 -3.78 8.14 -10.09
C LEU A 72 -3.27 8.21 -8.65
N GLN A 73 -2.12 8.87 -8.47
CA GLN A 73 -1.62 9.18 -7.14
C GLN A 73 -2.34 10.42 -6.61
N ALA A 74 -2.69 10.40 -5.33
CA ALA A 74 -3.22 11.58 -4.65
C ALA A 74 -2.21 12.73 -4.74
N ALA A 75 -2.72 13.93 -5.01
CA ALA A 75 -1.90 15.12 -5.15
C ALA A 75 -1.91 15.93 -3.85
N GLN A 76 -0.89 16.77 -3.67
CA GLN A 76 -0.67 17.52 -2.44
C GLN A 76 -0.98 19.00 -2.63
N VAL A 77 -1.63 19.60 -1.63
CA VAL A 77 -1.71 21.05 -1.46
C VAL A 77 -0.91 21.42 -0.23
N THR A 78 -0.01 22.38 -0.36
CA THR A 78 0.82 22.89 0.73
C THR A 78 0.67 24.40 0.85
N ILE A 79 0.45 24.87 2.07
CA ILE A 79 0.36 26.30 2.39
C ILE A 79 1.45 26.68 3.39
N TYR A 80 2.11 27.80 3.15
CA TYR A 80 3.19 28.29 4.01
C TYR A 80 3.41 29.81 3.87
N ASP A 81 3.97 30.45 4.90
CA ASP A 81 4.37 31.86 4.82
C ASP A 81 5.77 31.98 4.19
N TYR A 82 5.89 32.89 3.23
CA TYR A 82 7.15 33.22 2.57
C TYR A 82 8.21 33.80 3.51
N TYR A 83 7.82 34.46 4.61
CA TYR A 83 8.74 35.07 5.58
C TYR A 83 9.08 34.16 6.76
N GLU A 84 8.38 33.03 6.91
CA GLU A 84 8.74 31.95 7.85
C GLU A 84 9.16 30.65 7.12
N PRO A 85 10.02 30.69 6.08
CA PRO A 85 10.54 29.48 5.46
C PRO A 85 11.60 28.88 6.39
N CYS A 86 11.60 27.56 6.57
CA CYS A 86 12.55 26.78 7.39
C CYS A 86 13.86 27.51 7.73
N GLU A 87 13.95 28.12 8.93
CA GLU A 87 15.27 28.37 9.47
C GLU A 87 15.86 27.02 9.87
N GLN A 88 16.92 26.61 9.17
CA GLN A 88 17.80 25.55 9.62
C GLN A 88 18.44 26.02 10.92
N GLY A 89 17.78 25.76 12.05
CA GLY A 89 18.35 26.00 13.36
C GLY A 89 19.68 25.24 13.48
N PRO A 90 20.74 25.85 14.05
CA PRO A 90 22.01 25.17 14.22
C PRO A 90 21.84 23.90 15.08
N LEU A 91 22.72 22.92 14.81
CA LEU A 91 22.79 21.63 15.48
C LEU A 91 22.55 21.75 17.00
N ARG A 92 21.59 20.95 17.47
CA ARG A 92 21.58 20.28 18.78
C ARG A 92 22.35 21.00 19.90
N VAL A 93 21.65 21.85 20.64
CA VAL A 93 21.96 22.07 22.05
C VAL A 93 20.94 21.25 22.85
N GLU A 94 21.43 20.30 23.63
CA GLU A 94 20.60 19.43 24.46
C GLU A 94 19.77 20.25 25.47
N GLY A 95 18.47 19.96 25.55
CA GLY A 95 17.64 20.35 26.69
C GLY A 95 16.50 21.34 26.44
N HIS A 96 16.27 21.83 25.22
CA HIS A 96 15.12 22.69 24.92
C HIS A 96 14.30 22.15 23.74
N THR A 97 12.99 22.34 23.83
CA THR A 97 11.93 21.98 22.88
C THR A 97 12.38 21.99 21.41
N PRO A 98 11.93 21.00 20.60
CA PRO A 98 12.36 20.87 19.21
C PRO A 98 12.17 22.20 18.47
N PRO A 99 13.12 22.61 17.61
CA PRO A 99 13.01 23.85 16.85
C PRO A 99 11.69 23.78 16.08
N LEU A 100 10.87 24.85 16.18
CA LEU A 100 9.61 24.95 15.46
C LEU A 100 9.87 24.59 14.00
N ALA A 101 9.44 23.39 13.59
CA ALA A 101 9.43 23.00 12.21
C ALA A 101 8.71 24.12 11.44
N ALA A 102 9.23 24.51 10.28
CA ALA A 102 8.60 25.51 9.44
C ALA A 102 7.10 25.30 9.37
N ARG A 103 6.34 26.39 9.48
CA ARG A 103 4.87 26.36 9.44
C ARG A 103 4.38 26.08 8.02
N ARG A 104 4.62 24.86 7.56
CA ARG A 104 4.05 24.27 6.36
C ARG A 104 2.88 23.40 6.80
N CYS A 105 1.70 23.67 6.25
CA CYS A 105 0.55 22.80 6.40
C CYS A 105 0.28 22.16 5.04
N SER A 106 0.20 20.83 5.01
CA SER A 106 -0.05 20.10 3.78
C SER A 106 -1.24 19.17 3.94
N SER A 107 -2.03 19.03 2.88
CA SER A 107 -3.11 18.06 2.77
C SER A 107 -3.05 17.36 1.43
N PHE A 108 -3.51 16.12 1.37
CA PHE A 108 -3.64 15.38 0.12
C PHE A 108 -5.08 15.43 -0.39
N TYR A 109 -5.26 15.34 -1.69
CA TYR A 109 -6.56 15.23 -2.34
C TYR A 109 -6.49 14.24 -3.52
N ASN A 110 -7.62 13.64 -3.84
CA ASN A 110 -7.75 12.78 -5.02
C ASN A 110 -9.10 13.05 -5.70
N LEU A 111 -9.40 12.35 -6.81
CA LEU A 111 -10.72 12.39 -7.42
C LEU A 111 -11.80 12.02 -6.39
N PRO A 112 -13.03 12.56 -6.49
CA PRO A 112 -14.08 12.32 -5.49
C PRO A 112 -14.43 10.84 -5.22
N ALA A 113 -14.18 9.96 -6.20
CA ALA A 113 -14.40 8.52 -6.07
C ALA A 113 -13.18 7.77 -5.49
N GLU A 114 -12.03 8.42 -5.37
CA GLU A 114 -10.76 7.84 -4.94
C GLU A 114 -10.32 8.41 -3.58
N ARG A 115 -9.45 7.67 -2.90
CA ARG A 115 -8.93 8.11 -1.58
C ARG A 115 -7.73 9.02 -1.78
N SER A 116 -7.64 10.04 -0.92
CA SER A 116 -6.48 10.93 -0.80
C SER A 116 -5.32 10.31 -0.04
N ASP A 117 -5.61 9.33 0.82
CA ASP A 117 -4.62 8.78 1.74
C ASP A 117 -4.05 7.48 1.19
N LEU A 118 -2.71 7.39 1.17
CA LEU A 118 -2.01 6.17 0.78
C LEU A 118 -2.37 5.03 1.73
N ARG A 119 -2.75 3.89 1.16
CA ARG A 119 -2.91 2.62 1.87
C ARG A 119 -1.55 2.24 2.43
N LYS A 120 -1.49 2.13 3.75
CA LYS A 120 -0.28 1.77 4.49
C LYS A 120 -0.68 0.83 5.60
N ILE A 121 0.15 -0.16 5.91
CA ILE A 121 0.03 -1.04 7.07
C ILE A 121 0.99 -0.53 8.15
N CYS A 122 0.47 -0.14 9.31
CA CYS A 122 1.24 0.45 10.38
C CYS A 122 1.21 -0.41 11.65
N HIS A 123 2.35 -0.50 12.31
CA HIS A 123 2.51 -1.07 13.63
C HIS A 123 3.23 -0.02 14.48
N LYS A 124 2.46 0.65 15.35
CA LYS A 124 2.91 1.86 16.07
C LYS A 124 3.42 2.89 15.06
N ASP A 125 4.67 3.34 15.18
CA ASP A 125 5.27 4.38 14.34
C ASP A 125 5.91 3.84 13.05
N VAL A 126 5.97 2.52 12.87
CA VAL A 126 6.54 1.91 11.67
C VAL A 126 5.42 1.57 10.71
N CYS A 127 5.45 2.17 9.52
CA CYS A 127 4.48 1.92 8.46
C CYS A 127 5.15 1.34 7.24
N ARG A 128 4.40 0.48 6.54
CA ARG A 128 4.76 -0.11 5.26
C ARG A 128 3.69 0.23 4.22
N CYS A 129 4.11 0.54 3.00
CA CYS A 129 3.18 0.83 1.90
C CYS A 129 2.33 -0.41 1.55
N ALA A 130 1.05 -0.19 1.25
CA ALA A 130 0.08 -1.22 0.88
C ALA A 130 -0.82 -0.74 -0.28
N GLU A 131 -0.28 0.10 -1.17
CA GLU A 131 -0.93 0.56 -2.41
C GLU A 131 -0.99 -0.51 -3.50
N GLU A 132 -0.25 -1.60 -3.32
CA GLU A 132 -0.26 -2.70 -4.28
C GLU A 132 -1.63 -3.37 -4.37
N LEU A 133 -1.88 -4.01 -5.51
CA LEU A 133 -3.08 -4.79 -5.74
C LEU A 133 -3.17 -5.94 -4.72
N CYS A 134 -4.39 -6.31 -4.35
CA CYS A 134 -4.62 -7.45 -3.48
C CYS A 134 -4.17 -8.76 -4.16
N PRO A 135 -3.69 -9.76 -3.39
CA PRO A 135 -3.44 -11.08 -3.94
C PRO A 135 -4.70 -11.63 -4.59
N THR A 136 -4.55 -12.29 -5.73
CA THR A 136 -5.67 -12.96 -6.41
C THR A 136 -5.64 -14.45 -6.07
N PRO A 137 -6.57 -14.95 -5.24
CA PRO A 137 -6.60 -16.37 -4.90
C PRO A 137 -6.72 -17.22 -6.16
N LYS A 138 -5.80 -18.19 -6.33
CA LYS A 138 -5.86 -19.12 -7.44
C LYS A 138 -6.97 -20.11 -7.18
N LYS A 139 -7.99 -20.09 -8.04
CA LYS A 139 -9.02 -21.13 -8.05
C LYS A 139 -8.38 -22.44 -8.52
N GLY A 140 -8.59 -23.51 -7.76
CA GLY A 140 -8.14 -24.85 -8.12
C GLY A 140 -8.84 -25.31 -9.40
N SER A 141 -8.27 -24.98 -10.56
CA SER A 141 -8.60 -25.64 -11.81
C SER A 141 -7.92 -27.00 -11.79
N ASN A 142 -8.60 -28.03 -12.32
CA ASN A 142 -8.04 -29.38 -12.49
C ASN A 142 -6.84 -29.46 -13.47
N GLN A 143 -6.23 -28.32 -13.81
CA GLN A 143 -5.14 -28.18 -14.77
C GLN A 143 -3.83 -27.67 -14.18
N LEU A 144 -3.79 -27.31 -12.89
CA LEU A 144 -2.53 -26.86 -12.27
C LEU A 144 -1.59 -28.06 -12.12
N LYS A 145 -0.55 -28.10 -12.95
CA LYS A 145 0.42 -29.19 -12.94
C LYS A 145 1.44 -29.01 -11.80
N GLN A 146 1.95 -30.12 -11.29
CA GLN A 146 2.98 -30.13 -10.26
C GLN A 146 4.22 -29.33 -10.70
N GLU A 147 4.60 -29.41 -11.98
CA GLU A 147 5.76 -28.70 -12.52
C GLU A 147 5.58 -27.17 -12.51
N GLU A 148 4.35 -26.68 -12.71
CA GLU A 148 4.04 -25.24 -12.67
C GLU A 148 4.16 -24.70 -11.25
N LEU A 149 3.66 -25.44 -10.24
CA LEU A 149 3.82 -25.07 -8.83
C LEU A 149 5.30 -25.06 -8.40
N GLN A 150 6.09 -26.02 -8.91
CA GLN A 150 7.54 -26.05 -8.68
C GLN A 150 8.23 -24.84 -9.31
N ALA A 151 7.89 -24.49 -10.55
CA ALA A 151 8.45 -23.33 -11.22
C ALA A 151 8.16 -22.03 -10.46
N VAL A 152 6.92 -21.84 -9.99
CA VAL A 152 6.54 -20.68 -9.17
C VAL A 152 7.29 -20.69 -7.83
N ALA A 153 7.29 -21.81 -7.09
CA ALA A 153 7.97 -21.92 -5.80
C ALA A 153 9.49 -21.70 -5.86
N CYS A 154 10.08 -21.98 -7.03
CA CYS A 154 11.51 -21.83 -7.31
C CYS A 154 11.85 -20.57 -8.10
N GLU A 155 10.87 -19.69 -8.33
CA GLU A 155 11.12 -18.41 -8.97
C GLU A 155 12.08 -17.55 -8.13
N SER A 156 12.88 -16.74 -8.81
CA SER A 156 13.83 -15.84 -8.18
C SER A 156 13.08 -14.85 -7.27
N GLY A 157 13.48 -14.78 -6.00
CA GLY A 157 12.85 -13.90 -5.00
C GLY A 157 11.78 -14.56 -4.14
N MET A 158 11.31 -15.77 -4.49
CA MET A 158 10.44 -16.56 -3.61
C MET A 158 11.22 -17.03 -2.38
N ASP A 159 10.80 -16.59 -1.21
CA ASP A 159 11.51 -16.83 0.04
C ASP A 159 10.96 -18.06 0.76
N PHE A 160 9.62 -18.17 0.86
CA PHE A 160 8.98 -19.22 1.64
C PHE A 160 7.81 -19.87 0.90
N VAL A 161 7.54 -21.13 1.27
CA VAL A 161 6.40 -21.93 0.79
C VAL A 161 5.84 -22.72 1.96
N TYR A 162 4.59 -22.45 2.34
CA TYR A 162 3.94 -23.07 3.48
C TYR A 162 2.57 -23.65 3.13
N LYS A 163 2.24 -24.77 3.77
CA LYS A 163 0.86 -25.23 3.95
C LYS A 163 0.40 -24.73 5.31
N ALA A 164 -0.57 -23.81 5.33
CA ALA A 164 -1.02 -23.17 6.55
C ALA A 164 -2.53 -23.26 6.71
N ARG A 165 -2.99 -23.42 7.95
CA ARG A 165 -4.40 -23.43 8.31
C ARG A 165 -4.77 -22.11 8.95
N LEU A 166 -5.84 -21.48 8.48
CA LEU A 166 -6.34 -20.25 9.08
C LEU A 166 -7.10 -20.61 10.35
N GLU A 167 -6.62 -20.16 11.52
CA GLU A 167 -7.30 -20.44 12.79
C GLU A 167 -8.31 -19.35 13.13
N THR A 168 -7.88 -18.09 13.11
CA THR A 168 -8.74 -16.94 13.43
C THR A 168 -8.46 -15.73 12.53
N VAL A 169 -9.51 -14.94 12.30
CA VAL A 169 -9.42 -13.63 11.64
C VAL A 169 -9.67 -12.52 12.65
N GLU A 170 -8.67 -11.67 12.84
CA GLU A 170 -8.77 -10.47 13.67
C GLU A 170 -9.00 -9.24 12.79
N ALA A 171 -10.25 -8.76 12.78
CA ALA A 171 -10.64 -7.50 12.16
C ALA A 171 -11.16 -6.53 13.23
N SER A 172 -10.81 -5.25 13.11
CA SER A 172 -11.27 -4.20 14.02
C SER A 172 -11.83 -3.03 13.22
N ALA A 173 -13.00 -2.50 13.61
CA ALA A 173 -13.60 -1.36 12.92
C ALA A 173 -12.73 -0.08 12.95
N SER A 174 -11.84 0.02 13.94
CA SER A 174 -10.87 1.11 14.09
C SER A 174 -9.54 0.89 13.37
N SER A 175 -9.29 -0.32 12.84
CA SER A 175 -8.05 -0.67 12.15
C SER A 175 -8.33 -0.88 10.66
N PRO A 176 -7.59 -0.22 9.75
CA PRO A 176 -7.69 -0.50 8.32
C PRO A 176 -7.01 -1.83 7.92
N TYR A 177 -6.61 -2.67 8.87
CA TYR A 177 -5.90 -3.94 8.67
C TYR A 177 -6.69 -5.11 9.19
N ILE A 178 -6.52 -6.25 8.52
CA ILE A 178 -7.02 -7.53 8.97
C ILE A 178 -5.84 -8.46 9.17
N TYR A 179 -5.79 -9.06 10.36
CA TYR A 179 -4.78 -10.06 10.70
C TYR A 179 -5.39 -11.46 10.58
N TYR A 180 -4.65 -12.34 9.91
CA TYR A 180 -4.98 -13.74 9.73
C TYR A 180 -3.98 -14.54 10.55
N HIS A 181 -4.46 -15.21 11.59
CA HIS A 181 -3.63 -16.08 12.42
C HIS A 181 -3.60 -17.46 11.78
N MET A 182 -2.46 -17.76 11.16
CA MET A 182 -2.26 -18.97 10.38
C MET A 182 -1.34 -19.91 11.15
N GLN A 183 -1.77 -21.15 11.38
CA GLN A 183 -0.92 -22.22 11.89
C GLN A 183 -0.20 -22.90 10.72
N LEU A 184 1.13 -22.86 10.72
CA LEU A 184 1.94 -23.50 9.68
C LEU A 184 1.92 -25.01 9.86
N GLN A 185 1.11 -25.74 9.11
CA GLN A 185 1.05 -27.21 9.20
C GLN A 185 2.32 -27.86 8.64
N VAL A 186 2.78 -27.40 7.48
CA VAL A 186 3.98 -27.91 6.82
C VAL A 186 4.81 -26.75 6.27
N VAL A 187 6.10 -26.77 6.58
CA VAL A 187 7.10 -25.86 6.03
C VAL A 187 7.76 -26.55 4.84
N ILE A 188 7.31 -26.22 3.62
CA ILE A 188 7.76 -26.87 2.38
C ILE A 188 9.09 -26.28 1.94
N LYS A 189 9.20 -24.94 2.01
CA LYS A 189 10.44 -24.19 1.79
C LYS A 189 10.61 -23.21 2.92
N SER A 190 11.66 -23.40 3.72
CA SER A 190 12.04 -22.41 4.73
C SER A 190 12.76 -21.26 4.05
N GLY A 191 12.36 -20.04 4.40
CA GLY A 191 12.95 -18.81 3.90
C GLY A 191 13.78 -18.10 4.96
N THR A 192 13.73 -16.77 4.93
CA THR A 192 14.44 -15.89 5.86
C THR A 192 13.92 -16.01 7.29
N ASP A 193 12.61 -16.23 7.47
CA ASP A 193 12.03 -16.52 8.78
C ASP A 193 12.23 -18.02 9.11
N SER A 194 13.07 -18.30 10.09
CA SER A 194 13.40 -19.66 10.53
C SER A 194 12.29 -20.20 11.44
N VAL A 195 11.31 -20.85 10.81
CA VAL A 195 10.09 -21.32 11.46
C VAL A 195 10.00 -22.85 11.44
N THR A 196 9.45 -23.40 12.52
CA THR A 196 9.13 -24.83 12.60
C THR A 196 7.64 -25.08 12.28
N PRO A 197 7.27 -26.30 11.85
CA PRO A 197 5.87 -26.70 11.77
C PRO A 197 5.13 -26.46 13.11
N LEU A 198 3.81 -26.30 13.02
CA LEU A 198 2.85 -25.99 14.09
C LEU A 198 3.01 -24.60 14.73
N THR A 199 3.93 -23.78 14.24
CA THR A 199 4.08 -22.39 14.71
C THR A 199 2.92 -21.53 14.21
N MET A 200 2.38 -20.69 15.09
CA MET A 200 1.39 -19.68 14.73
C MET A 200 2.10 -18.45 14.13
N LYS A 201 1.65 -17.99 12.96
CA LYS A 201 2.18 -16.79 12.30
C LYS A 201 1.08 -15.85 11.87
N LYS A 202 1.41 -14.56 11.89
CA LYS A 202 0.50 -13.48 11.54
C LYS A 202 0.69 -13.09 10.09
N PHE A 203 -0.36 -13.27 9.30
CA PHE A 203 -0.47 -12.69 7.96
C PHE A 203 -1.34 -11.44 8.04
N VAL A 204 -1.04 -10.43 7.25
CA VAL A 204 -1.76 -9.15 7.28
C VAL A 204 -2.11 -8.69 5.88
N SER A 205 -3.33 -8.19 5.71
CA SER A 205 -3.73 -7.45 4.51
C SER A 205 -4.46 -6.18 4.89
N HIS A 206 -4.58 -5.25 3.94
CA HIS A 206 -5.51 -4.14 4.08
C HIS A 206 -6.96 -4.66 4.06
N ALA A 207 -7.86 -4.02 4.82
CA ALA A 207 -9.25 -4.46 4.96
C ALA A 207 -10.03 -4.49 3.63
N THR A 208 -9.64 -3.69 2.65
CA THR A 208 -10.23 -3.71 1.30
C THR A 208 -9.96 -5.01 0.55
N CYS A 209 -8.90 -5.74 0.90
CA CYS A 209 -8.57 -7.02 0.28
C CYS A 209 -9.34 -8.20 0.89
N HIS A 210 -10.05 -8.00 1.99
CA HIS A 210 -10.74 -9.07 2.70
C HIS A 210 -11.70 -9.84 1.79
N ASN A 211 -12.58 -9.10 1.10
CA ASN A 211 -13.62 -9.67 0.25
C ASN A 211 -13.03 -10.31 -1.01
N SER A 212 -11.89 -9.84 -1.52
CA SER A 212 -11.23 -10.45 -2.68
C SER A 212 -10.46 -11.72 -2.33
N LEU A 213 -9.98 -11.81 -1.09
CA LEU A 213 -9.22 -12.98 -0.61
C LEU A 213 -10.14 -14.14 -0.21
N ASP A 214 -11.31 -13.83 0.35
CA ASP A 214 -12.34 -14.82 0.75
C ASP A 214 -11.76 -15.99 1.55
N LEU A 215 -10.85 -15.68 2.47
CA LEU A 215 -10.24 -16.66 3.36
C LEU A 215 -11.23 -17.03 4.46
N GLN A 216 -11.36 -18.33 4.71
CA GLN A 216 -12.29 -18.90 5.67
C GLN A 216 -11.54 -19.51 6.84
N GLU A 217 -12.04 -19.25 8.05
CA GLU A 217 -11.50 -19.88 9.26
C GLU A 217 -11.61 -21.40 9.17
N GLN A 218 -10.65 -22.08 9.77
CA GLN A 218 -10.48 -23.53 9.83
C GLN A 218 -10.13 -24.20 8.49
N GLU A 219 -10.07 -23.46 7.39
CA GLU A 219 -9.62 -23.93 6.08
C GLU A 219 -8.09 -23.87 5.93
N THR A 220 -7.57 -24.66 4.99
CA THR A 220 -6.13 -24.79 4.74
C THR A 220 -5.77 -24.18 3.38
N TYR A 221 -4.60 -23.55 3.32
CA TYR A 221 -4.13 -22.81 2.15
C TYR A 221 -2.66 -23.12 1.87
N LEU A 222 -2.31 -23.17 0.59
CA LEU A 222 -0.94 -23.08 0.11
C LEU A 222 -0.60 -21.60 -0.06
N ILE A 223 0.46 -21.16 0.63
CA ILE A 223 0.93 -19.78 0.61
C ILE A 223 2.39 -19.77 0.16
N MET A 224 2.68 -19.02 -0.89
CA MET A 224 4.06 -18.74 -1.33
C MET A 224 4.25 -17.23 -1.37
N GLY A 225 5.35 -16.76 -0.80
CA GLY A 225 5.63 -15.34 -0.75
C GLY A 225 7.10 -15.02 -0.95
N GLN A 226 7.35 -13.77 -1.28
CA GLN A 226 8.68 -13.26 -1.52
C GLN A 226 9.30 -12.72 -0.24
N ILE A 227 10.61 -12.49 -0.26
CA ILE A 227 11.30 -11.85 0.87
C ILE A 227 10.77 -10.43 1.13
N SER A 228 10.31 -9.75 0.08
CA SER A 228 9.65 -8.45 0.21
C SER A 228 8.43 -8.57 1.09
N ASP A 229 7.64 -9.64 1.04
CA ASP A 229 6.41 -9.83 1.85
C ASP A 229 6.68 -9.94 3.36
N LEU A 230 7.92 -10.22 3.75
CA LEU A 230 8.30 -10.30 5.16
C LEU A 230 8.48 -8.91 5.75
N TRP A 231 7.69 -8.60 6.77
CA TRP A 231 7.83 -7.38 7.54
C TRP A 231 8.27 -7.70 8.97
N LYS A 232 9.54 -7.40 9.26
CA LYS A 232 10.09 -7.59 10.61
C LYS A 232 9.63 -6.46 11.52
N VAL A 233 8.80 -6.80 12.48
CA VAL A 233 8.31 -5.90 13.52
C VAL A 233 8.95 -6.35 14.84
N GLN A 234 9.86 -5.53 15.37
CA GLN A 234 10.70 -5.89 16.53
C GLN A 234 11.53 -7.16 16.25
N SER A 235 11.15 -8.29 16.85
CA SER A 235 11.81 -9.59 16.71
C SER A 235 10.94 -10.63 15.99
N GLU A 236 9.71 -10.27 15.59
CA GLU A 236 8.79 -11.18 14.91
C GLU A 236 8.58 -10.75 13.46
N TYR A 237 8.48 -11.74 12.56
CA TYR A 237 8.09 -11.50 11.19
C TYR A 237 6.56 -11.57 11.05
N THR A 238 5.99 -10.52 10.46
CA THR A 238 4.62 -10.47 9.99
C THR A 238 4.63 -10.59 8.47
N TYR A 239 3.77 -11.42 7.92
CA TYR A 239 3.71 -11.71 6.49
C TYR A 239 2.66 -10.82 5.83
N VAL A 240 3.06 -9.96 4.91
CA VAL A 240 2.14 -9.07 4.20
C VAL A 240 1.62 -9.78 2.97
N LEU A 241 0.30 -9.86 2.82
CA LEU A 241 -0.37 -10.42 1.65
C LEU A 241 -0.44 -9.35 0.56
N GLY A 242 0.52 -9.37 -0.37
CA GLY A 242 0.66 -8.43 -1.49
C GLY A 242 0.26 -9.03 -2.84
N LYS A 243 0.40 -8.24 -3.91
CA LYS A 243 0.03 -8.64 -5.29
C LYS A 243 0.69 -9.95 -5.74
N GLU A 244 1.98 -10.10 -5.39
CA GLU A 244 2.82 -11.22 -5.82
C GLU A 244 2.73 -12.42 -4.88
N THR A 245 1.97 -12.31 -3.77
CA THR A 245 1.75 -13.44 -2.87
C THR A 245 0.85 -14.48 -3.53
N PHE A 246 1.36 -15.69 -3.70
CA PHE A 246 0.59 -16.82 -4.21
C PHE A 246 -0.27 -17.40 -3.10
N LEU A 247 -1.58 -17.49 -3.34
CA LEU A 247 -2.55 -18.03 -2.39
C LEU A 247 -3.51 -18.99 -3.09
N MET A 248 -3.65 -20.19 -2.54
CA MET A 248 -4.53 -21.24 -3.08
C MET A 248 -5.15 -22.06 -1.97
N HIS A 249 -6.42 -22.44 -2.11
CA HIS A 249 -7.09 -23.36 -1.19
C HIS A 249 -6.49 -24.78 -1.29
N TRP A 250 -6.17 -25.37 -0.15
CA TRP A 250 -5.72 -26.75 -0.03
C TRP A 250 -6.91 -27.63 0.35
N PRO A 251 -7.38 -28.55 -0.53
CA PRO A 251 -8.57 -29.35 -0.27
C PRO A 251 -8.44 -30.22 0.98
N ALA A 252 -9.50 -30.26 1.80
CA ALA A 252 -9.60 -31.13 2.95
C ALA A 252 -9.71 -32.62 2.55
N ASP A 253 -9.48 -33.53 3.51
CA ASP A 253 -9.45 -34.97 3.26
C ASP A 253 -10.78 -35.54 2.71
N GLY A 254 -11.91 -34.92 3.07
CA GLY A 254 -13.25 -35.34 2.67
C GLY A 254 -13.77 -34.79 1.33
N ASP A 255 -13.04 -33.90 0.65
CA ASP A 255 -13.48 -33.30 -0.61
C ASP A 255 -13.24 -34.26 -1.80
N MET A 256 -14.19 -35.16 -2.02
CA MET A 256 -14.14 -36.20 -3.07
C MET A 256 -13.97 -35.62 -4.48
N GLY A 257 -14.42 -34.39 -4.72
CA GLY A 257 -14.32 -33.72 -6.02
C GLY A 257 -12.92 -33.18 -6.34
N LYS A 258 -12.04 -33.08 -5.34
CA LYS A 258 -10.69 -32.49 -5.47
C LYS A 258 -9.56 -33.43 -5.04
N LYS A 259 -9.82 -34.74 -5.00
CA LYS A 259 -8.82 -35.74 -4.60
C LYS A 259 -7.56 -35.72 -5.48
N GLU A 260 -7.73 -35.51 -6.79
CA GLU A 260 -6.62 -35.40 -7.74
C GLU A 260 -5.74 -34.19 -7.44
N LEU A 261 -6.35 -33.01 -7.30
CA LEU A 261 -5.65 -31.77 -6.94
C LEU A 261 -4.90 -31.93 -5.62
N ARG A 262 -5.53 -32.56 -4.60
CA ARG A 262 -4.87 -32.82 -3.32
C ARG A 262 -3.63 -33.70 -3.49
N GLY A 263 -3.72 -34.79 -4.26
CA GLY A 263 -2.58 -35.67 -4.55
C GLY A 263 -1.44 -34.93 -5.26
N GLN A 264 -1.78 -34.02 -6.19
CA GLN A 264 -0.79 -33.17 -6.87
C GLN A 264 -0.09 -32.19 -5.91
N LEU A 265 -0.84 -31.57 -4.99
CA LEU A 265 -0.29 -30.67 -3.97
C LEU A 265 0.59 -31.42 -2.95
N GLU A 266 0.20 -32.62 -2.54
CA GLU A 266 0.98 -33.50 -1.68
C GLU A 266 2.30 -33.91 -2.36
N GLY A 267 2.23 -34.37 -3.62
CA GLY A 267 3.41 -34.72 -4.40
C GLY A 267 4.33 -33.51 -4.64
N PHE A 268 3.76 -32.32 -4.90
CA PHE A 268 4.51 -31.06 -4.95
C PHE A 268 5.25 -30.80 -3.63
N SER A 269 4.55 -30.89 -2.50
CA SER A 269 5.09 -30.62 -1.17
C SER A 269 6.24 -31.58 -0.84
N GLU A 270 6.07 -32.88 -1.07
CA GLU A 270 7.10 -33.89 -0.80
C GLU A 270 8.31 -33.70 -1.72
N TYR A 271 8.08 -33.45 -3.02
CA TYR A 271 9.14 -33.23 -3.97
C TYR A 271 10.01 -32.03 -3.60
N LEU A 272 9.37 -30.87 -3.36
CA LEU A 272 10.09 -29.62 -3.09
C LEU A 272 10.83 -29.67 -1.75
N SER A 273 10.22 -30.29 -0.73
CA SER A 273 10.87 -30.47 0.58
C SER A 273 12.11 -31.36 0.49
N THR A 274 12.12 -32.35 -0.42
CA THR A 274 13.20 -33.33 -0.55
C THR A 274 14.31 -32.89 -1.52
N HIS A 275 13.92 -32.33 -2.68
CA HIS A 275 14.85 -32.02 -3.78
C HIS A 275 15.21 -30.54 -3.83
N GLY A 276 14.44 -29.67 -3.17
CA GLY A 276 14.58 -28.22 -3.30
C GLY A 276 14.37 -27.73 -4.73
N CYS A 277 14.94 -26.56 -5.02
CA CYS A 277 14.91 -25.95 -6.33
C CYS A 277 16.17 -26.31 -7.12
N LYS A 278 16.01 -26.76 -8.37
CA LYS A 278 17.14 -26.95 -9.29
C LYS A 278 17.67 -25.57 -9.69
N SER A 279 18.96 -25.32 -9.43
CA SER A 279 19.67 -24.13 -9.91
C SER A 279 19.94 -24.19 -11.41
#